data_AF-X1QZ54-F1
#
_entry.id   AF-X1QZ54-F1
#
_cell.length_a   1.000
_cell.length_b   1.000
_cell.length_c   1.000
_cell.angle_alpha   90.00
_cell.angle_beta   90.00
_cell.angle_gamma   90.00
#
_symmetry.space_group_name_H-M   'P 1'
#
loop_
_entity.id
_entity.type
_entity.pdbx_description
1 polymer ?
#
loop_
_entity_poly.entity_id
_entity_poly.type
_entity_poly.pdbx_seq_one_letter_code
_entity_poly.pdbx_strand_id
1 'polypeptide(L)'
;MKKQRILISVLMFIVFSTQIYSQKADSNSPDQADLETILKKCAKYCEKLSNSALYFVCIEKIKEEIFYQPKILVSKYGTRYTSSSGRPAAKNTYVYDYQLIRKEHQIKESRILIEENGKKKNEKNAKLKTQVFTHEHILFGPVGLLSEFWLQYYDYKIIKREKFKGNNMVVIEAIPKPYLKTDNLY
;
A
#
# COMPACT_ATOMS: atom_id res chain seq x y z
N MET A 1 -49.02 11.00 -60.68
CA MET A 1 -48.48 9.73 -60.13
C MET A 1 -46.99 9.88 -59.90
N LYS A 2 -46.57 10.04 -58.63
CA LYS A 2 -45.18 10.30 -58.20
C LYS A 2 -44.36 9.01 -58.21
N LYS A 3 -43.21 8.98 -58.88
CA LYS A 3 -42.18 7.94 -58.70
C LYS A 3 -41.10 8.49 -57.76
N GLN A 4 -41.06 7.95 -56.54
CA GLN A 4 -39.96 8.12 -55.59
C GLN A 4 -38.70 7.46 -56.15
N ARG A 5 -37.57 8.17 -56.13
CA ARG A 5 -36.24 7.57 -56.21
C ARG A 5 -35.51 7.92 -54.91
N ILE A 6 -35.33 6.88 -54.11
CA ILE A 6 -34.62 6.88 -52.83
C ILE A 6 -33.13 6.94 -53.16
N LEU A 7 -32.46 8.04 -52.79
CA LEU A 7 -31.01 8.16 -52.84
C LEU A 7 -30.48 7.61 -51.50
N ILE A 8 -29.94 6.39 -51.52
CA ILE A 8 -29.34 5.74 -50.35
C ILE A 8 -27.97 6.41 -50.13
N SER A 9 -27.91 7.24 -49.08
CA SER A 9 -26.66 7.78 -48.54
C SER A 9 -25.87 6.64 -47.89
N VAL A 10 -24.72 6.30 -48.47
CA VAL A 10 -23.77 5.33 -47.90
C VAL A 10 -23.04 6.02 -46.75
N LEU A 11 -23.51 5.76 -45.53
CA LEU A 11 -22.88 6.18 -44.28
C LEU A 11 -21.62 5.32 -44.05
N MET A 12 -20.45 5.91 -44.29
CA MET A 12 -19.14 5.31 -44.02
C MET A 12 -18.94 5.22 -42.50
N PHE A 13 -19.29 4.08 -41.91
CA PHE A 13 -19.02 3.76 -40.50
C PHE A 13 -17.50 3.64 -40.31
N ILE A 14 -16.88 4.69 -39.79
CA ILE A 14 -15.53 4.62 -39.21
C ILE A 14 -15.67 3.83 -37.90
N VAL A 15 -15.48 2.52 -37.99
CA VAL A 15 -15.23 1.67 -36.82
C VAL A 15 -13.84 2.03 -36.33
N PHE A 16 -13.75 3.03 -35.45
CA PHE A 16 -12.60 3.24 -34.58
C PHE A 16 -12.54 2.05 -33.63
N SER A 17 -11.91 0.98 -34.09
CA SER A 17 -11.46 -0.12 -33.23
C SER A 17 -10.45 0.47 -32.25
N THR A 18 -10.93 0.85 -31.07
CA THR A 18 -10.08 1.00 -29.90
C THR A 18 -9.52 -0.37 -29.57
N GLN A 19 -8.41 -0.71 -30.22
CA GLN A 19 -7.49 -1.71 -29.69
C GLN A 19 -7.01 -1.17 -28.35
N ILE A 20 -7.67 -1.64 -27.29
CA ILE A 20 -7.13 -1.66 -25.94
C ILE A 20 -5.82 -2.42 -26.06
N TYR A 21 -4.72 -1.68 -26.12
CA TYR A 21 -3.37 -2.21 -26.14
C TYR A 21 -3.11 -2.78 -24.74
N SER A 22 -3.57 -4.02 -24.52
CA SER A 22 -3.08 -4.84 -23.42
C SER A 22 -1.62 -5.14 -23.74
N GLN A 23 -0.71 -4.33 -23.21
CA GLN A 23 0.72 -4.64 -23.20
C GLN A 23 0.89 -5.90 -22.35
N LYS A 24 0.80 -7.06 -23.00
CA LYS A 24 1.25 -8.32 -22.42
C LYS A 24 2.74 -8.17 -22.18
N ALA A 25 3.14 -8.19 -20.90
CA ALA A 25 4.54 -8.07 -20.51
C ALA A 25 5.34 -9.15 -21.25
N ASP A 26 6.33 -8.70 -22.02
CA ASP A 26 7.21 -9.58 -22.78
C ASP A 26 8.09 -10.35 -21.77
N SER A 27 7.87 -11.66 -21.66
CA SER A 27 8.47 -12.51 -20.63
C SER A 27 10.00 -12.66 -20.75
N ASN A 28 10.61 -12.04 -21.77
CA ASN A 28 12.04 -12.08 -22.06
C ASN A 28 12.72 -10.70 -21.96
N SER A 29 12.08 -9.69 -21.37
CA SER A 29 12.75 -8.39 -21.17
C SER A 29 13.83 -8.49 -20.07
N PRO A 30 14.97 -7.79 -20.19
CA PRO A 30 16.01 -7.76 -19.15
C PRO A 30 15.48 -7.35 -17.77
N ASP A 31 14.51 -6.43 -17.72
CA ASP A 31 13.88 -6.00 -16.48
C ASP A 31 13.03 -7.10 -15.82
N GLN A 32 12.43 -8.01 -16.61
CA GLN A 32 11.69 -9.15 -16.07
C GLN A 32 12.61 -10.18 -15.42
N ALA A 33 13.75 -10.50 -16.07
CA ALA A 33 14.75 -11.41 -15.52
C ALA A 33 15.42 -10.84 -14.25
N ASP A 34 15.67 -9.53 -14.24
CA ASP A 34 16.14 -8.81 -13.06
C ASP A 34 15.12 -8.85 -11.92
N LEU A 35 13.84 -8.59 -12.22
CA LEU A 35 12.76 -8.60 -11.23
C LEU A 35 12.63 -9.98 -10.59
N GLU A 36 12.61 -11.05 -11.38
CA GLU A 36 12.56 -12.43 -10.86
C GLU A 36 13.75 -12.71 -9.92
N THR A 37 14.95 -12.27 -10.31
CA THR A 37 16.15 -12.41 -9.49
C THR A 37 16.03 -11.65 -8.17
N ILE A 38 15.48 -10.44 -8.18
CA ILE A 38 15.26 -9.62 -6.98
C ILE A 38 14.23 -10.30 -6.07
N LEU A 39 13.08 -10.70 -6.60
CA LEU A 39 12.02 -11.34 -5.82
C LEU A 39 12.50 -12.65 -5.18
N LYS A 40 13.29 -13.45 -5.91
CA LYS A 40 13.92 -14.66 -5.36
C LYS A 40 14.85 -14.36 -4.18
N LYS A 41 15.65 -13.28 -4.28
CA LYS A 41 16.52 -12.85 -3.17
C LYS A 41 15.70 -12.33 -1.98
N CYS A 42 14.62 -11.60 -2.24
CA CYS A 42 13.69 -11.14 -1.21
C CYS A 42 13.01 -12.32 -0.49
N ALA A 43 12.53 -13.33 -1.21
CA ALA A 43 11.95 -14.53 -0.63
C ALA A 43 12.93 -15.26 0.28
N LYS A 44 14.17 -15.46 -0.19
CA LYS A 44 15.25 -16.06 0.61
C LYS A 44 15.59 -15.24 1.85
N TYR A 45 15.55 -13.91 1.77
CA TYR A 45 15.70 -13.06 2.95
C TYR A 45 14.53 -13.22 3.92
N CYS A 46 13.30 -13.25 3.42
CA CYS A 46 12.10 -13.42 4.23
C CYS A 46 12.06 -14.77 4.92
N GLU A 47 12.56 -15.83 4.29
CA GLU A 47 12.73 -17.15 4.91
C GLU A 47 13.71 -17.10 6.09
N LYS A 48 14.85 -16.40 5.95
CA LYS A 48 15.79 -16.22 7.07
C LYS A 48 15.15 -15.41 8.19
N LEU A 49 14.47 -14.33 7.85
CA LEU A 49 13.77 -13.47 8.80
C LEU A 49 12.67 -14.23 9.53
N SER A 50 11.88 -15.03 8.81
CA SER A 50 10.79 -15.83 9.37
C SER A 50 11.31 -16.95 10.28
N ASN A 51 12.57 -17.34 10.21
CA ASN A 51 13.17 -18.36 11.08
C ASN A 51 14.09 -17.76 12.16
N SER A 52 14.28 -16.43 12.17
CA SER A 52 15.18 -15.77 13.10
C SER A 52 14.59 -15.69 14.52
N ALA A 53 15.45 -15.94 15.52
CA ALA A 53 15.20 -15.50 16.89
C ALA A 53 15.54 -14.01 17.00
N LEU A 54 14.63 -13.22 17.56
CA LEU A 54 14.77 -11.77 17.60
C LEU A 54 14.50 -11.25 19.01
N TYR A 55 15.35 -10.32 19.43
CA TYR A 55 15.10 -9.44 20.55
C TYR A 55 15.30 -8.02 20.03
N PHE A 56 14.19 -7.32 19.80
CA PHE A 56 14.20 -5.99 19.22
C PHE A 56 13.52 -5.02 20.17
N VAL A 57 14.16 -3.87 20.38
CA VAL A 57 13.64 -2.76 21.18
C VAL A 57 13.86 -1.46 20.43
N CYS A 58 12.86 -0.57 20.45
CA CYS A 58 13.00 0.76 19.86
C CYS A 58 12.05 1.77 20.50
N ILE A 59 12.29 3.05 20.23
CA ILE A 59 11.31 4.11 20.49
C ILE A 59 10.44 4.29 19.25
N GLU A 60 9.19 3.84 19.35
CA GLU A 60 8.18 3.96 18.30
C GLU A 60 7.51 5.32 18.42
N LYS A 61 7.70 6.20 17.42
CA LYS A 61 7.05 7.52 17.35
C LYS A 61 5.99 7.50 16.26
N ILE A 62 4.73 7.68 16.66
CA ILE A 62 3.58 7.70 15.76
C ILE A 62 3.03 9.11 15.70
N LYS A 63 2.80 9.59 14.47
CA LYS A 63 2.09 10.84 14.19
C LYS A 63 0.91 10.51 13.29
N GLU A 64 -0.30 10.68 13.83
CA GLU A 64 -1.55 10.43 13.13
C GLU A 64 -2.21 11.77 12.77
N GLU A 65 -2.50 11.98 11.49
CA GLU A 65 -3.26 13.13 10.99
C GLU A 65 -4.54 12.63 10.32
N ILE A 66 -5.70 12.94 10.91
CA ILE A 66 -7.00 12.47 10.44
C ILE A 66 -7.67 13.57 9.64
N PHE A 67 -8.03 13.29 8.39
CA PHE A 67 -8.77 14.21 7.53
C PHE A 67 -10.21 13.72 7.38
N TYR A 68 -11.19 14.56 7.70
CA TYR A 68 -12.58 14.22 7.41
C TYR A 68 -12.87 14.34 5.92
N GLN A 69 -13.82 13.52 5.44
CA GLN A 69 -14.27 13.59 4.06
C GLN A 69 -14.81 14.99 3.75
N PRO A 70 -14.43 15.57 2.59
CA PRO A 70 -14.94 16.86 2.18
C PRO A 70 -16.44 16.77 1.97
N LYS A 71 -17.19 17.71 2.57
CA LYS A 71 -18.63 17.79 2.37
C LYS A 71 -18.92 18.51 1.05
N ILE A 72 -19.80 17.93 0.24
CA ILE A 72 -20.37 18.63 -0.92
C ILE A 72 -21.43 19.58 -0.38
N LEU A 73 -21.21 20.87 -0.56
CA LEU A 73 -22.16 21.91 -0.25
C LEU A 73 -22.83 22.39 -1.54
N VAL A 74 -24.12 22.72 -1.44
CA VAL A 74 -24.91 23.25 -2.55
C VAL A 74 -25.30 24.68 -2.21
N SER A 75 -24.94 25.63 -3.07
CA SER A 75 -25.34 27.03 -2.90
C SER A 75 -26.85 27.19 -3.12
N LYS A 76 -27.41 28.33 -2.68
CA LYS A 76 -28.80 28.71 -2.96
C LYS A 76 -29.14 28.73 -4.46
N TYR A 77 -28.13 28.89 -5.32
CA TYR A 77 -28.26 28.93 -6.78
C TYR A 77 -27.90 27.59 -7.46
N GLY A 78 -27.74 26.50 -6.70
CA GLY A 78 -27.46 25.16 -7.23
C GLY A 78 -26.00 24.88 -7.55
N THR A 79 -25.07 25.82 -7.30
CA THR A 79 -23.63 25.61 -7.49
C THR A 79 -23.11 24.62 -6.44
N ARG A 80 -22.49 23.53 -6.89
CA ARG A 80 -21.82 22.58 -6.01
C ARG A 80 -20.39 23.02 -5.74
N TYR A 81 -19.98 23.01 -4.49
CA TYR A 81 -18.59 23.27 -4.08
C TYR A 81 -18.19 22.33 -2.96
N THR A 82 -16.91 22.01 -2.89
CA THR A 82 -16.33 21.13 -1.86
C THR A 82 -15.81 22.00 -0.72
N SER A 83 -16.32 21.78 0.49
CA SER A 83 -15.69 22.35 1.68
C SER A 83 -14.64 21.37 2.16
N SER A 84 -13.37 21.63 1.81
CA SER A 84 -12.22 20.96 2.40
C SER A 84 -11.33 22.01 3.04
N SER A 85 -11.10 21.90 4.35
CA SER A 85 -10.27 22.87 5.08
C SER A 85 -8.77 22.69 4.81
N GLY A 86 -8.36 21.64 4.08
CA GLY A 86 -6.94 21.26 3.87
C GLY A 86 -6.17 20.95 5.16
N ARG A 87 -6.81 21.13 6.33
CA ARG A 87 -6.27 20.92 7.65
C ARG A 87 -6.83 19.61 8.19
N PRO A 88 -6.01 18.78 8.83
CA PRO A 88 -6.51 17.58 9.47
C PRO A 88 -7.42 17.98 10.63
N ALA A 89 -8.51 17.24 10.76
CA ALA A 89 -9.51 17.44 11.78
C ALA A 89 -9.05 16.97 13.16
N ALA A 90 -8.11 16.03 13.21
CA ALA A 90 -7.42 15.64 14.44
C ALA A 90 -5.95 15.36 14.15
N LYS A 91 -5.09 15.67 15.12
CA LYS A 91 -3.67 15.30 15.13
C LYS A 91 -3.36 14.62 16.46
N ASN A 92 -2.88 13.39 16.39
CA ASN A 92 -2.44 12.65 17.57
C ASN A 92 -0.95 12.32 17.45
N THR A 93 -0.20 12.46 18.54
CA THR A 93 1.18 11.98 18.62
C THR A 93 1.33 11.02 19.78
N TYR A 94 1.97 9.88 19.53
CA TYR A 94 2.25 8.86 20.54
C TYR A 94 3.71 8.45 20.48
N VAL A 95 4.31 8.26 21.65
CA VAL A 95 5.67 7.71 21.77
C VAL A 95 5.60 6.48 22.66
N TYR A 96 5.99 5.33 22.11
CA TYR A 96 6.05 4.06 22.83
C TYR A 96 7.49 3.58 22.98
N ASP A 97 7.78 2.95 24.12
CA ASP A 97 8.87 1.97 24.23
C ASP A 97 8.33 0.66 23.65
N TYR A 98 8.84 0.27 22.49
CA TYR A 98 8.37 -0.90 21.75
C TYR A 98 9.35 -2.05 21.93
N GLN A 99 8.82 -3.23 22.24
CA GLN A 99 9.59 -4.46 22.29
C GLN A 99 8.91 -5.57 21.51
N LEU A 100 9.71 -6.26 20.69
CA LEU A 100 9.35 -7.50 20.04
C LEU A 100 10.36 -8.59 20.41
N ILE A 101 9.85 -9.69 20.96
CA ILE A 101 10.63 -10.89 21.27
C ILE A 101 10.09 -12.04 20.44
N ARG A 102 10.97 -12.74 19.73
CA ARG A 102 10.66 -13.97 19.03
C ARG A 102 11.58 -15.09 19.47
N LYS A 103 10.99 -16.18 19.96
CA LYS A 103 11.68 -17.44 20.32
C LYS A 103 10.80 -18.61 19.91
N GLU A 104 11.41 -19.62 19.29
CA GLU A 104 10.73 -20.91 18.99
C GLU A 104 9.35 -20.72 18.32
N HIS A 105 9.31 -19.86 17.30
CA HIS A 105 8.09 -19.46 16.55
C HIS A 105 7.04 -18.64 17.31
N GLN A 106 7.18 -18.41 18.61
CA GLN A 106 6.32 -17.50 19.36
C GLN A 106 6.78 -16.06 19.19
N ILE A 107 5.87 -15.18 18.81
CA ILE A 107 6.10 -13.73 18.77
C ILE A 107 5.37 -13.12 19.96
N LYS A 108 6.09 -12.32 20.75
CA LYS A 108 5.53 -11.49 21.82
C LYS A 108 5.87 -10.05 21.54
N GLU A 109 4.83 -9.23 21.46
CA GLU A 109 4.92 -7.79 21.25
C GLU A 109 4.39 -7.07 22.48
N SER A 110 5.09 -6.03 22.92
CA SER A 110 4.67 -5.21 24.05
C SER A 110 5.07 -3.75 23.85
N ARG A 111 4.29 -2.87 24.48
CA ARG A 111 4.49 -1.42 24.41
C ARG A 111 4.33 -0.78 25.79
N ILE A 112 5.13 0.23 26.05
CA ILE A 112 4.91 1.17 27.15
C ILE A 112 4.68 2.54 26.54
N LEU A 113 3.51 3.16 26.77
CA LEU A 113 3.25 4.52 26.32
C LEU A 113 4.02 5.51 27.20
N ILE A 114 5.01 6.17 26.61
CA ILE A 114 5.89 7.15 27.27
C ILE A 114 5.35 8.58 27.09
N GLU A 115 4.71 8.88 25.95
CA GLU A 115 4.20 10.22 25.67
C GLU A 115 2.93 10.17 24.80
N GLU A 116 1.97 11.02 25.14
CA GLU A 116 0.72 11.20 24.40
C GLU A 116 0.46 12.69 24.23
N ASN A 117 0.44 13.17 22.97
CA ASN A 117 0.19 14.56 22.60
C ASN A 117 1.08 15.56 23.37
N GLY A 118 2.39 15.27 23.46
CA GLY A 118 3.37 16.10 24.18
C GLY A 118 3.38 15.90 25.70
N LYS A 119 2.46 15.11 26.25
CA LYS A 119 2.36 14.86 27.70
C LYS A 119 2.98 13.51 28.04
N LYS A 120 3.89 13.50 29.02
CA LYS A 120 4.49 12.26 29.54
C LYS A 120 3.42 11.32 30.11
N LYS A 121 3.62 10.03 29.87
CA LYS A 121 2.81 8.88 30.28
C LYS A 121 3.74 7.76 30.76
N ASN A 122 3.15 6.75 31.40
CA ASN A 122 3.83 5.50 31.75
C ASN A 122 2.79 4.38 31.82
N GLU A 123 2.14 4.13 30.69
CA GLU A 123 1.12 3.09 30.57
C GLU A 123 1.78 1.81 30.05
N LYS A 124 1.96 0.82 30.91
CA LYS A 124 2.53 -0.48 30.54
C LYS A 124 1.51 -1.33 29.79
N ASN A 125 1.99 -2.17 28.88
CA ASN A 125 1.15 -3.03 28.02
C ASN A 125 0.09 -2.21 27.26
N ALA A 126 0.46 -1.00 26.85
CA ALA A 126 -0.44 -0.11 26.12
C ALA A 126 -0.76 -0.71 24.75
N LYS A 127 -2.04 -0.69 24.38
CA LYS A 127 -2.45 -0.95 23.00
C LYS A 127 -2.16 0.29 22.14
N LEU A 128 -2.09 0.11 20.83
CA LEU A 128 -2.05 1.25 19.90
C LEU A 128 -3.33 2.10 20.07
N LYS A 129 -3.14 3.38 20.39
CA LYS A 129 -4.23 4.37 20.53
C LYS A 129 -4.57 5.12 19.23
N THR A 130 -3.97 4.71 18.13
CA THR A 130 -4.31 5.22 16.79
C THR A 130 -5.77 4.88 16.46
N GLN A 131 -6.44 5.77 15.75
CA GLN A 131 -7.86 5.63 15.40
C GLN A 131 -8.06 4.97 14.05
N VAL A 132 -7.17 5.25 13.09
CA VAL A 132 -7.39 4.89 11.68
C VAL A 132 -6.52 3.72 11.24
N PHE A 133 -5.33 3.59 11.83
CA PHE A 133 -4.35 2.57 11.43
C PHE A 133 -3.81 1.85 12.65
N THR A 134 -3.94 0.52 12.66
CA THR A 134 -3.32 -0.36 13.65
C THR A 134 -2.39 -1.32 12.93
N HIS A 135 -1.32 -1.72 13.60
CA HIS A 135 -0.37 -2.68 13.06
C HIS A 135 0.18 -3.56 14.18
N GLU A 136 0.59 -4.77 13.80
CA GLU A 136 1.33 -5.68 14.67
C GLU A 136 2.55 -6.22 13.90
N HIS A 137 3.58 -6.63 14.63
CA HIS A 137 4.67 -7.43 14.09
C HIS A 137 5.43 -6.73 12.95
N ILE A 138 5.67 -5.42 13.08
CA ILE A 138 6.21 -4.50 12.05
C ILE A 138 7.42 -5.08 11.31
N LEU A 139 8.32 -5.75 12.05
CA LEU A 139 9.54 -6.32 11.48
C LEU A 139 9.27 -7.42 10.44
N PHE A 140 8.13 -8.09 10.53
CA PHE A 140 7.73 -9.18 9.64
C PHE A 140 6.83 -8.74 8.50
N GLY A 141 6.50 -7.46 8.37
CA GLY A 141 5.75 -6.92 7.24
C GLY A 141 6.27 -7.39 5.87
N PRO A 142 7.60 -7.39 5.61
CA PRO A 142 8.15 -7.92 4.36
C PRO A 142 7.82 -9.39 4.12
N VAL A 143 7.69 -10.22 5.16
CA VAL A 143 7.33 -11.64 5.01
C VAL A 143 5.94 -11.79 4.40
N GLY A 144 4.99 -10.95 4.82
CA GLY A 144 3.61 -10.90 4.31
C GLY A 144 3.47 -10.43 2.87
N LEU A 145 4.54 -9.91 2.26
CA LEU A 145 4.53 -9.41 0.89
C LEU A 145 5.54 -10.10 -0.03
N LEU A 146 6.69 -10.55 0.49
CA LEU A 146 7.84 -10.95 -0.31
C LEU A 146 8.36 -12.36 0.00
N SER A 147 7.72 -13.10 0.90
CA SER A 147 8.05 -14.52 1.08
C SER A 147 7.57 -15.35 -0.11
N GLU A 148 8.18 -16.51 -0.31
CA GLU A 148 7.85 -17.41 -1.41
C GLU A 148 6.36 -17.74 -1.49
N PHE A 149 5.72 -17.98 -0.33
CA PHE A 149 4.28 -18.22 -0.26
C PHE A 149 3.45 -17.03 -0.75
N TRP A 150 3.87 -15.80 -0.41
CA TRP A 150 3.12 -14.58 -0.72
C TRP A 150 3.34 -14.08 -2.16
N LEU A 151 4.50 -14.36 -2.77
CA LEU A 151 4.82 -13.91 -4.13
C LEU A 151 3.78 -14.33 -5.18
N GLN A 152 3.12 -15.49 -5.02
CA GLN A 152 2.13 -15.96 -5.98
C GLN A 152 0.81 -15.16 -5.96
N TYR A 153 0.56 -14.37 -4.91
CA TYR A 153 -0.71 -13.65 -4.69
C TYR A 153 -0.69 -12.21 -5.17
N TYR A 154 0.45 -11.74 -5.68
CA TYR A 154 0.62 -10.38 -6.18
C TYR A 154 1.22 -10.40 -7.59
N ASP A 155 0.91 -9.35 -8.34
CA ASP A 155 1.58 -9.02 -9.59
C ASP A 155 2.62 -7.94 -9.30
N TYR A 156 3.88 -8.20 -9.65
CA TYR A 156 5.00 -7.30 -9.37
C TYR A 156 5.50 -6.61 -10.63
N LYS A 157 5.93 -5.36 -10.47
CA LYS A 157 6.57 -4.59 -11.55
C LYS A 157 7.63 -3.65 -11.00
N ILE A 158 8.79 -3.59 -11.66
CA ILE A 158 9.74 -2.51 -11.41
C ILE A 158 9.15 -1.23 -12.00
N ILE A 159 8.87 -0.25 -11.15
CA ILE A 159 8.33 1.05 -11.58
C ILE A 159 9.39 2.15 -11.59
N LYS A 160 10.49 1.96 -10.86
CA LYS A 160 11.57 2.95 -10.79
C LYS A 160 12.88 2.33 -10.34
N ARG A 161 13.99 2.89 -10.80
CA ARG A 161 15.32 2.68 -10.23
C ARG A 161 15.84 4.04 -9.80
N GLU A 162 16.35 4.15 -8.59
CA GLU A 162 16.78 5.43 -8.02
C GLU A 162 17.98 5.25 -7.09
N LYS A 163 18.52 6.37 -6.60
CA LYS A 163 19.54 6.37 -5.55
C LYS A 163 18.98 6.98 -4.29
N PHE A 164 19.18 6.30 -3.17
CA PHE A 164 18.81 6.80 -1.85
C PHE A 164 20.00 6.68 -0.92
N LYS A 165 20.41 7.80 -0.32
CA LYS A 165 21.59 7.87 0.57
C LYS A 165 22.83 7.20 -0.04
N GLY A 166 23.06 7.41 -1.34
CA GLY A 166 24.20 6.85 -2.07
C GLY A 166 24.05 5.39 -2.53
N ASN A 167 23.01 4.68 -2.11
CA ASN A 167 22.75 3.29 -2.51
C ASN A 167 21.80 3.23 -3.70
N ASN A 168 22.07 2.32 -4.64
CA ASN A 168 21.13 2.01 -5.72
C ASN A 168 19.92 1.28 -5.14
N MET A 169 18.72 1.75 -5.47
CA MET A 169 17.44 1.21 -5.06
C MET A 169 16.55 0.91 -6.25
N VAL A 170 15.68 -0.08 -6.07
CA VAL A 170 14.64 -0.45 -7.02
C VAL A 170 13.30 -0.30 -6.32
N VAL A 171 12.38 0.43 -6.94
CA VAL A 171 11.00 0.56 -6.47
C VAL A 171 10.17 -0.46 -7.23
N ILE A 172 9.55 -1.37 -6.47
CA ILE A 172 8.72 -2.44 -6.98
C ILE A 172 7.29 -2.16 -6.56
N GLU A 173 6.40 -2.10 -7.54
CA GLU A 173 4.96 -2.12 -7.32
C GLU A 173 4.51 -3.57 -7.10
N ALA A 174 3.63 -3.78 -6.13
CA ALA A 174 3.02 -5.08 -5.84
C ALA A 174 1.49 -4.90 -5.79
N ILE A 175 0.80 -5.45 -6.78
CA ILE A 175 -0.66 -5.35 -6.91
C ILE A 175 -1.26 -6.67 -6.45
N PRO A 176 -2.14 -6.69 -5.43
CA PRO A 176 -2.85 -7.90 -5.04
C PRO A 176 -3.66 -8.45 -6.21
N LYS A 177 -3.61 -9.76 -6.42
CA LYS A 177 -4.47 -10.39 -7.42
C LYS A 177 -5.95 -10.27 -7.01
N PRO A 178 -6.90 -10.22 -7.96
CA PRO A 178 -8.30 -9.86 -7.68
C PRO A 178 -9.02 -10.77 -6.66
N TYR A 179 -8.55 -12.00 -6.48
CA TYR A 179 -9.12 -12.97 -5.55
C TYR A 179 -8.52 -12.91 -4.15
N LEU A 180 -7.47 -12.10 -3.93
CA LEU A 180 -6.85 -11.95 -2.63
C LEU A 180 -7.66 -10.99 -1.77
N LYS A 181 -8.18 -11.48 -0.65
CA LYS A 181 -8.64 -10.58 0.42
C LYS A 181 -7.40 -10.02 1.10
N THR A 182 -7.24 -8.70 1.07
CA THR A 182 -6.07 -7.98 1.60
C THR A 182 -6.13 -7.79 3.12
N ASP A 183 -6.81 -8.68 3.83
CA ASP A 183 -6.93 -8.63 5.29
C ASP A 183 -5.56 -8.86 5.97
N ASN A 184 -4.59 -9.40 5.23
CA ASN A 184 -3.24 -9.73 5.70
C ASN A 184 -2.21 -8.58 5.58
N LEU A 185 -2.61 -7.42 5.05
CA LEU A 185 -1.71 -6.26 4.87
C LEU A 185 -1.74 -5.27 6.05
N TYR A 186 -2.50 -5.57 7.12
CA TYR A 186 -2.71 -4.71 8.28
C TYR A 186 -2.70 -5.51 9.59
#